data_AF-A0AA43DJZ5-F1
#
_entry.id   AF-A0AA43DJZ5-F1
#
_cell.length_a   1.000
_cell.length_b   1.000
_cell.length_c   1.000
_cell.angle_alpha   90.00
_cell.angle_beta   90.00
_cell.angle_gamma   90.00
#
_symmetry.space_group_name_H-M   'P 1'
#
loop_
_entity.id
_entity.type
_entity.pdbx_description
1 polymer ?
#
loop_
_entity_poly.entity_id
_entity_poly.type
_entity_poly.pdbx_seq_one_letter_code
_entity_poly.pdbx_strand_id
1 'polypeptide(L)'
;MRPAVALTVSSCLLLAGCGGSGSDTTTTVGGPGGGMTLEELWRAPGDDVAMIAGTANHEPGNVRVSFLVVDAEGQLVTLPTARVWVADGLAAQPFLESSAKLERIGVPGGDVADASHIYVAHLKLDHPGKYWLLAEPEGGATKVQALGNVVVAKKDPAPDIGDPAIASNNPTIASTGGNFPKLTTRTPPDASLLEYSIADSLEAKVPFVVTFSTPKFCSSRTCGPVVDVVEEVASRFESSGIRFIHVEVYEGNDPAKGYNRFVQEWGLTTEPWTFVVDRTGKIVERYEGPVSVNELEQAVREKLHG
;
A
#
# COMPACT_ATOMS: atom_id res chain seq x y z
N MET A 1 33.46 59.22 -65.62
CA MET A 1 34.65 60.09 -65.50
C MET A 1 34.98 60.22 -64.02
N ARG A 2 36.20 59.80 -63.62
CA ARG A 2 36.84 60.00 -62.29
C ARG A 2 37.07 61.52 -62.05
N PRO A 3 37.31 62.05 -60.82
CA PRO A 3 38.12 61.51 -59.70
C PRO A 3 37.42 61.62 -58.31
N ALA A 4 37.73 60.84 -57.25
CA ALA A 4 38.97 60.66 -56.46
C ALA A 4 39.44 61.90 -55.69
N VAL A 5 39.17 61.95 -54.37
CA VAL A 5 40.10 62.46 -53.34
C VAL A 5 39.88 61.67 -52.05
N ALA A 6 40.99 61.09 -51.57
CA ALA A 6 41.12 60.39 -50.31
C ALA A 6 41.44 61.36 -49.17
N LEU A 7 40.96 61.07 -47.96
CA LEU A 7 41.58 61.55 -46.73
C LEU A 7 41.43 60.48 -45.65
N THR A 8 42.54 59.79 -45.41
CA THR A 8 42.84 58.95 -44.26
C THR A 8 42.99 59.80 -43.01
N VAL A 9 42.23 59.48 -41.95
CA VAL A 9 42.62 59.75 -40.57
C VAL A 9 42.47 58.45 -39.80
N SER A 10 43.62 57.97 -39.33
CA SER A 10 43.80 56.82 -38.44
C SER A 10 43.48 57.26 -37.02
N SER A 11 42.68 56.47 -36.29
CA SER A 11 42.66 56.48 -34.82
C SER A 11 42.15 55.14 -34.29
N CYS A 12 43.05 54.46 -33.59
CA CYS A 12 42.87 53.21 -32.85
C CYS A 12 41.69 53.26 -31.89
N LEU A 13 40.95 52.15 -31.74
CA LEU A 13 40.34 51.78 -30.46
C LEU A 13 39.83 50.31 -30.47
N LEU A 14 40.55 49.48 -29.70
CA LEU A 14 40.10 48.41 -28.81
C LEU A 14 39.08 47.36 -29.33
N LEU A 15 39.59 46.14 -29.52
CA LEU A 15 38.82 44.90 -29.60
C LEU A 15 38.14 44.62 -28.25
N ALA A 16 36.84 44.91 -28.15
CA ALA A 16 35.96 44.33 -27.14
C ALA A 16 35.38 43.04 -27.71
N GLY A 17 35.83 41.89 -27.21
CA GLY A 17 35.23 40.59 -27.51
C GLY A 17 33.85 40.49 -26.87
N CYS A 18 32.81 40.37 -27.69
CA CYS A 18 31.49 39.93 -27.24
C CYS A 18 31.56 38.41 -26.94
N GLY A 19 31.97 38.07 -25.72
CA GLY A 19 31.65 36.77 -25.13
C GLY A 19 30.18 36.78 -24.77
N GLY A 20 29.37 36.02 -25.49
CA GLY A 20 27.96 35.82 -25.18
C GLY A 20 27.83 35.08 -23.85
N SER A 21 27.35 35.77 -22.83
CA SER A 21 26.88 35.18 -21.59
C SER A 21 25.60 34.39 -21.90
N GLY A 22 25.76 33.12 -22.28
CA GLY A 22 24.71 32.14 -22.09
C GLY A 22 24.50 32.00 -20.58
N SER A 23 23.45 32.64 -20.07
CA SER A 23 22.92 32.32 -18.76
C SER A 23 22.34 30.91 -18.84
N ASP A 24 23.21 29.92 -18.65
CA ASP A 24 22.81 28.57 -18.27
C ASP A 24 22.06 28.71 -16.95
N THR A 25 20.74 28.82 -17.09
CA THR A 25 19.82 28.69 -15.98
C THR A 25 19.79 27.20 -15.72
N THR A 26 20.80 26.71 -15.01
CA THR A 26 20.77 25.39 -14.40
C THR A 26 19.59 25.44 -13.44
N THR A 27 18.42 25.03 -13.90
CA THR A 27 17.33 24.62 -13.02
C THR A 27 17.93 23.54 -12.15
N THR A 28 18.34 23.91 -10.93
CA THR A 28 18.56 22.95 -9.86
C THR A 28 17.24 22.22 -9.72
N VAL A 29 17.14 21.03 -10.31
CA VAL A 29 16.10 20.09 -9.96
C VAL A 29 16.37 19.81 -8.48
N GLY A 30 15.66 20.52 -7.61
CA GLY A 30 15.76 20.30 -6.18
C GLY A 30 15.49 18.82 -5.93
N GLY A 31 16.24 18.22 -5.00
CA GLY A 31 15.92 16.87 -4.54
C GLY A 31 14.49 16.79 -4.00
N PRO A 32 14.02 15.58 -3.62
CA PRO A 32 12.72 15.39 -2.99
C PRO A 32 12.36 16.52 -2.01
N GLY A 33 11.17 17.11 -2.17
CA GLY A 33 10.73 18.24 -1.34
C GLY A 33 11.32 19.61 -1.70
N GLY A 34 12.03 19.74 -2.82
CA GLY A 34 12.48 21.05 -3.35
C GLY A 34 13.52 21.76 -2.48
N GLY A 35 14.23 21.04 -1.62
CA GLY A 35 15.21 21.58 -0.66
C GLY A 35 14.63 22.03 0.67
N MET A 36 13.31 21.89 0.87
CA MET A 36 12.65 22.10 2.16
C MET A 36 12.81 20.87 3.06
N THR A 37 12.82 21.10 4.37
CA THR A 37 12.66 20.05 5.38
C THR A 37 11.24 19.50 5.36
N LEU A 38 11.05 18.29 5.90
CA LEU A 38 9.71 17.69 6.00
C LEU A 38 8.78 18.54 6.88
N GLU A 39 9.31 19.22 7.90
CA GLU A 39 8.56 20.15 8.74
C GLU A 39 8.11 21.39 7.96
N GLU A 40 8.98 21.98 7.12
CA GLU A 40 8.60 23.12 6.27
C GLU A 40 7.51 22.74 5.26
N LEU A 41 7.57 21.53 4.68
CA LEU A 41 6.51 21.01 3.82
C LEU A 41 5.22 20.78 4.61
N TRP A 42 5.31 20.18 5.80
CA TRP A 42 4.16 19.93 6.66
C TRP A 42 3.46 21.22 7.06
N ARG A 43 4.22 22.30 7.34
CA ARG A 43 3.68 23.62 7.72
C ARG A 43 3.32 24.51 6.54
N ALA A 44 3.34 23.99 5.31
CA ALA A 44 2.88 24.73 4.16
C ALA A 44 1.38 25.09 4.32
N PRO A 45 0.88 26.18 3.71
CA PRO A 45 -0.51 26.58 3.86
C PRO A 45 -1.50 25.46 3.51
N GLY A 46 -2.38 25.13 4.45
CA GLY A 46 -3.34 24.02 4.34
C GLY A 46 -3.72 23.49 5.72
N ASP A 47 -4.41 22.36 5.74
CA ASP A 47 -4.73 21.61 6.96
C ASP A 47 -3.58 20.72 7.37
N ASP A 48 -3.15 20.81 8.62
CA ASP A 48 -2.14 19.92 9.20
C ASP A 48 -2.83 18.80 9.96
N VAL A 49 -2.82 17.58 9.40
CA VAL A 49 -3.57 16.44 9.94
C VAL A 49 -2.68 15.23 10.19
N ALA A 50 -3.14 14.32 11.04
CA ALA A 50 -2.51 13.02 11.21
C ALA A 50 -3.05 12.04 10.16
N MET A 51 -2.18 11.22 9.59
CA MET A 51 -2.62 10.07 8.80
C MET A 51 -3.14 8.94 9.71
N ILE A 52 -4.11 8.17 9.21
CA ILE A 52 -4.54 6.93 9.85
C ILE A 52 -3.90 5.77 9.09
N ALA A 53 -2.98 5.05 9.72
CA ALA A 53 -2.28 3.95 9.09
C ALA A 53 -3.23 2.78 8.77
N GLY A 54 -3.08 2.23 7.57
CA GLY A 54 -3.72 0.98 7.14
C GLY A 54 -2.79 -0.23 7.21
N THR A 55 -1.48 -0.02 7.31
CA THR A 55 -0.46 -1.07 7.52
C THR A 55 0.39 -0.77 8.76
N ALA A 56 0.98 -1.80 9.36
CA ALA A 56 1.76 -1.70 10.60
C ALA A 56 3.13 -2.41 10.54
N ASN A 57 3.18 -3.57 9.90
CA ASN A 57 4.34 -4.43 9.72
C ASN A 57 4.99 -4.17 8.36
N HIS A 58 6.26 -3.78 8.37
CA HIS A 58 7.03 -3.51 7.16
C HIS A 58 8.45 -4.06 7.32
N GLU A 59 9.00 -4.63 6.25
CA GLU A 59 10.39 -5.09 6.18
C GLU A 59 11.18 -4.30 5.13
N PRO A 60 12.53 -4.26 5.21
CA PRO A 60 13.32 -3.48 4.28
C PRO A 60 13.13 -3.92 2.82
N GLY A 61 12.99 -2.95 1.92
CA GLY A 61 12.82 -3.20 0.49
C GLY A 61 11.73 -2.33 -0.12
N ASN A 62 10.86 -2.96 -0.93
CA ASN A 62 9.71 -2.28 -1.54
C ASN A 62 8.52 -2.39 -0.60
N VAL A 63 8.33 -1.39 0.24
CA VAL A 63 7.32 -1.37 1.29
C VAL A 63 6.00 -0.84 0.75
N ARG A 64 4.95 -1.64 0.81
CA ARG A 64 3.57 -1.18 0.62
C ARG A 64 3.10 -0.48 1.89
N VAL A 65 2.71 0.78 1.78
CA VAL A 65 2.11 1.56 2.87
C VAL A 65 0.73 2.00 2.44
N SER A 66 -0.28 1.69 3.27
CA SER A 66 -1.63 2.21 3.07
C SER A 66 -2.03 3.15 4.20
N PHE A 67 -2.81 4.18 3.89
CA PHE A 67 -3.24 5.18 4.87
C PHE A 67 -4.50 5.94 4.43
N LEU A 68 -5.27 6.42 5.41
CA LEU A 68 -6.34 7.40 5.21
C LEU A 68 -5.82 8.79 5.52
N VAL A 69 -6.37 9.77 4.80
CA VAL A 69 -6.25 11.19 5.12
C VAL A 69 -7.64 11.69 5.53
N VAL A 70 -7.72 12.30 6.70
CA VAL A 70 -8.93 12.93 7.24
C VAL A 70 -8.63 14.41 7.37
N ASP A 71 -9.43 15.27 6.74
CA ASP A 71 -9.25 16.73 6.80
C ASP A 71 -9.64 17.31 8.17
N ALA A 72 -9.48 18.62 8.35
CA ALA A 72 -9.78 19.30 9.60
C ALA A 72 -11.27 19.22 10.00
N GLU A 73 -12.17 19.02 9.04
CA GLU A 73 -13.61 18.81 9.23
C GLU A 73 -13.98 17.36 9.57
N GLY A 74 -13.00 16.45 9.62
CA GLY A 74 -13.24 15.04 9.91
C GLY A 74 -13.75 14.23 8.72
N GLN A 75 -13.66 14.76 7.50
CA GLN A 75 -14.05 14.06 6.26
C GLN A 75 -12.87 13.31 5.65
N LEU A 76 -13.16 12.16 5.04
CA LEU A 76 -12.15 11.39 4.30
C LEU A 76 -11.80 12.11 2.99
N VAL A 77 -10.51 12.39 2.79
CA VAL A 77 -10.01 12.96 1.54
C VAL A 77 -9.82 11.85 0.51
N THR A 78 -10.65 11.86 -0.54
CA THR A 78 -10.73 10.79 -1.56
C THR A 78 -10.32 11.30 -2.95
N LEU A 79 -9.25 12.09 -3.01
CA LEU A 79 -8.67 12.54 -4.28
C LEU A 79 -7.88 11.39 -4.93
N PRO A 80 -7.77 11.34 -6.28
CA PRO A 80 -7.20 10.18 -6.97
C PRO A 80 -5.75 9.85 -6.62
N THR A 81 -4.96 10.88 -6.30
CA THR A 81 -3.54 10.74 -5.96
C THR A 81 -3.17 11.61 -4.77
N ALA A 82 -2.14 11.19 -4.05
CA ALA A 82 -1.42 12.02 -3.10
C ALA A 82 0.06 11.99 -3.43
N ARG A 83 0.73 13.14 -3.32
CA ARG A 83 2.18 13.19 -3.31
C ARG A 83 2.68 12.75 -1.94
N VAL A 84 3.77 12.01 -1.90
CA VAL A 84 4.30 11.43 -0.67
C VAL A 84 5.78 11.75 -0.54
N TRP A 85 6.18 12.26 0.63
CA TRP A 85 7.57 12.48 0.98
C TRP A 85 7.97 11.62 2.18
N VAL A 86 9.19 11.09 2.15
CA VAL A 86 9.77 10.33 3.26
C VAL A 86 11.07 10.98 3.72
N ALA A 87 11.21 11.14 5.03
CA ALA A 87 12.44 11.63 5.67
C ALA A 87 12.76 10.83 6.94
N ASP A 88 14.03 10.88 7.36
CA ASP A 88 14.48 10.30 8.64
C ASP A 88 14.04 11.11 9.87
N GLY A 89 13.56 12.33 9.66
CA GLY A 89 13.15 13.26 10.71
C GLY A 89 12.41 14.47 10.16
N LEU A 90 11.65 15.16 11.01
CA LEU A 90 10.92 16.38 10.62
C LEU A 90 11.86 17.50 10.15
N ALA A 91 12.98 17.71 10.84
CA ALA A 91 13.98 18.70 10.47
C ALA A 91 14.92 18.25 9.32
N ALA A 92 14.73 17.03 8.78
CA ALA A 92 15.52 16.54 7.66
C ALA A 92 14.82 16.87 6.34
N GLN A 93 15.60 17.06 5.28
CA GLN A 93 15.07 17.07 3.92
C GLN A 93 14.57 15.66 3.57
N PRO A 94 13.45 15.54 2.84
CA PRO A 94 13.03 14.25 2.31
C PRO A 94 14.14 13.62 1.45
N PHE A 95 14.33 12.32 1.59
CA PHE A 95 15.24 11.54 0.72
C PHE A 95 14.47 10.80 -0.37
N LEU A 96 13.14 10.65 -0.22
CA LEU A 96 12.26 10.00 -1.18
C LEU A 96 11.02 10.87 -1.43
N GLU A 97 10.66 10.98 -2.70
CA GLU A 97 9.38 11.53 -3.17
C GLU A 97 8.72 10.47 -4.05
N SER A 98 7.44 10.21 -3.81
CA SER A 98 6.64 9.20 -4.51
C SER A 98 5.19 9.68 -4.64
N SER A 99 4.34 8.83 -5.20
CA SER A 99 2.90 9.06 -5.29
C SER A 99 2.15 7.89 -4.67
N ALA A 100 1.11 8.19 -3.91
CA ALA A 100 0.10 7.24 -3.50
C ALA A 100 -1.11 7.33 -4.43
N LYS A 101 -1.69 6.18 -4.76
CA LYS A 101 -2.97 6.10 -5.50
C LYS A 101 -4.09 5.81 -4.53
N LEU A 102 -5.25 6.40 -4.77
CA LEU A 102 -6.45 6.05 -4.03
C LEU A 102 -7.02 4.74 -4.59
N GLU A 103 -7.03 3.71 -3.75
CA GLU A 103 -7.58 2.40 -4.06
C GLU A 103 -8.92 2.19 -3.35
N ARG A 104 -9.80 1.42 -3.99
CA ARG A 104 -11.10 1.06 -3.41
C ARG A 104 -10.97 -0.25 -2.63
N ILE A 105 -11.28 -0.22 -1.34
CA ILE A 105 -11.09 -1.34 -0.40
C ILE A 105 -12.38 -2.05 -0.01
N GLY A 106 -13.45 -1.84 -0.77
CA GLY A 106 -14.71 -2.58 -0.63
C GLY A 106 -15.48 -2.70 -1.94
N VAL A 107 -16.49 -3.56 -1.93
CA VAL A 107 -17.25 -3.94 -3.13
C VAL A 107 -18.66 -3.33 -3.10
N PRO A 108 -19.29 -3.03 -4.26
CA PRO A 108 -20.65 -2.51 -4.27
C PRO A 108 -21.60 -3.54 -3.67
N GLY A 109 -22.37 -3.15 -2.64
CA GLY A 109 -23.33 -4.04 -1.98
C GLY A 109 -22.70 -5.03 -0.97
N GLY A 110 -21.40 -4.93 -0.69
CA GLY A 110 -20.74 -5.65 0.39
C GLY A 110 -20.96 -5.00 1.77
N ASP A 111 -20.26 -5.51 2.77
CA ASP A 111 -20.27 -5.01 4.14
C ASP A 111 -19.86 -3.53 4.20
N VAL A 112 -20.56 -2.78 5.05
CA VAL A 112 -20.32 -1.35 5.23
C VAL A 112 -19.07 -1.15 6.08
N ALA A 113 -18.07 -0.48 5.52
CA ALA A 113 -16.89 -0.03 6.26
C ALA A 113 -16.90 1.49 6.45
N ASP A 114 -16.23 1.94 7.52
CA ASP A 114 -16.02 3.36 7.83
C ASP A 114 -15.23 4.09 6.73
N ALA A 115 -14.41 3.36 5.95
CA ALA A 115 -13.73 3.85 4.78
C ALA A 115 -13.97 2.92 3.58
N SER A 116 -14.32 3.50 2.43
CA SER A 116 -14.47 2.78 1.15
C SER A 116 -13.22 2.83 0.27
N HIS A 117 -12.29 3.73 0.59
CA HIS A 117 -11.07 3.98 -0.15
C HIS A 117 -9.89 4.19 0.79
N ILE A 118 -8.69 3.88 0.32
CA ILE A 118 -7.43 4.12 1.04
C ILE A 118 -6.35 4.54 0.06
N TYR A 119 -5.42 5.39 0.47
CA TYR A 119 -4.22 5.64 -0.33
C TYR A 119 -3.26 4.47 -0.17
N VAL A 120 -2.63 4.05 -1.26
CA VAL A 120 -1.57 3.05 -1.29
C VAL A 120 -0.34 3.65 -1.98
N ALA A 121 0.80 3.60 -1.29
CA ALA A 121 2.11 3.96 -1.83
C ALA A 121 3.05 2.75 -1.74
N HIS A 122 3.92 2.62 -2.74
CA HIS A 122 5.06 1.70 -2.68
C HIS A 122 6.34 2.52 -2.49
N LEU A 123 7.03 2.30 -1.38
CA LEU A 123 8.17 3.08 -0.92
C LEU A 123 9.41 2.21 -0.86
N LYS A 124 10.53 2.69 -1.43
CA LYS A 124 11.82 2.00 -1.34
C LYS A 124 12.49 2.37 0.00
N LEU A 125 12.34 1.51 1.02
CA LEU A 125 12.86 1.71 2.36
C LEU A 125 13.84 0.59 2.70
N ASP A 126 15.13 0.79 2.39
CA ASP A 126 16.12 -0.30 2.39
C ASP A 126 16.70 -0.64 3.76
N HIS A 127 16.37 0.13 4.80
CA HIS A 127 16.91 -0.06 6.14
C HIS A 127 15.82 -0.13 7.21
N PRO A 128 16.00 -0.95 8.25
CA PRO A 128 15.15 -0.93 9.43
C PRO A 128 15.22 0.43 10.14
N GLY A 129 14.08 0.94 10.56
CA GLY A 129 14.01 2.26 11.19
C GLY A 129 12.60 2.83 11.22
N LYS A 130 12.47 3.96 11.92
CA LYS A 130 11.25 4.76 11.91
C LYS A 130 11.44 5.90 10.92
N TYR A 131 10.57 5.97 9.92
CA TYR A 131 10.54 7.03 8.93
C TYR A 131 9.36 7.98 9.20
N TRP A 132 9.52 9.23 8.81
CA TRP A 132 8.42 10.18 8.74
C TRP A 132 7.86 10.19 7.32
N LEU A 133 6.54 10.13 7.23
CA LEU A 133 5.79 10.12 5.99
C LEU A 133 4.88 11.36 5.99
N LEU A 134 4.97 12.17 4.95
CA LEU A 134 4.06 13.27 4.69
C LEU A 134 3.32 12.99 3.38
N ALA A 135 2.00 13.07 3.38
CA ALA A 135 1.18 12.92 2.20
C ALA A 135 0.37 14.20 1.94
N GLU A 136 0.39 14.66 0.69
CA GLU A 136 -0.42 15.77 0.20
C GLU A 136 -1.35 15.28 -0.93
N PRO A 137 -2.65 15.07 -0.66
CA PRO A 137 -3.64 14.80 -1.69
C PRO A 137 -3.68 15.88 -2.78
N GLU A 138 -3.70 15.47 -4.05
CA GLU A 138 -3.56 16.36 -5.20
C GLU A 138 -4.92 16.71 -5.83
N GLY A 139 -5.11 17.98 -6.21
CA GLY A 139 -6.30 18.45 -6.91
C GLY A 139 -7.47 18.94 -6.03
N GLY A 140 -7.30 18.94 -4.71
CA GLY A 140 -8.26 19.51 -3.77
C GLY A 140 -8.29 21.04 -3.78
N ALA A 141 -9.43 21.63 -3.41
CA ALA A 141 -9.56 23.08 -3.22
C ALA A 141 -8.76 23.58 -2.01
N THR A 142 -8.72 22.77 -0.95
CA THR A 142 -7.89 22.97 0.24
C THR A 142 -6.71 22.01 0.18
N LYS A 143 -5.52 22.51 0.52
CA LYS A 143 -4.33 21.68 0.68
C LYS A 143 -4.39 20.98 2.03
N VAL A 144 -4.01 19.71 2.07
CA VAL A 144 -3.98 18.91 3.30
C VAL A 144 -2.60 18.27 3.39
N GLN A 145 -1.94 18.45 4.54
CA GLN A 145 -0.63 17.90 4.86
C GLN A 145 -0.82 16.82 5.93
N ALA A 146 -0.86 15.56 5.50
CA ALA A 146 -1.11 14.42 6.35
C ALA A 146 0.20 13.78 6.81
N LEU A 147 0.54 13.96 8.08
CA LEU A 147 1.79 13.48 8.67
C LEU A 147 1.58 12.17 9.44
N GLY A 148 2.55 11.27 9.34
CA GLY A 148 2.67 10.12 10.22
C GLY A 148 3.99 9.40 10.06
N ASN A 149 4.00 8.12 10.41
CA ASN A 149 5.22 7.33 10.46
C ASN A 149 5.04 5.96 9.84
N VAL A 150 6.13 5.49 9.24
CA VAL A 150 6.29 4.11 8.77
C VAL A 150 7.41 3.48 9.58
N VAL A 151 7.13 2.36 10.23
CA VAL A 151 8.14 1.62 10.99
C VAL A 151 8.52 0.39 10.19
N VAL A 152 9.79 0.32 9.78
CA VAL A 152 10.38 -0.83 9.11
C VAL A 152 11.13 -1.65 10.15
N ALA A 153 10.62 -2.85 10.44
CA ALA A 153 11.21 -3.78 11.37
C ALA A 153 12.47 -4.42 10.78
N LYS A 154 13.37 -4.92 11.63
CA LYS A 154 14.49 -5.74 11.18
C LYS A 154 14.04 -7.11 10.67
N LYS A 155 12.93 -7.59 11.23
CA LYS A 155 12.31 -8.87 10.94
C LYS A 155 10.84 -8.81 11.36
N ASP A 156 9.98 -9.25 10.46
CA ASP A 156 8.56 -9.49 10.69
C ASP A 156 8.38 -10.97 11.09
N PRO A 157 7.58 -11.30 12.13
CA PRO A 157 7.23 -12.68 12.42
C PRO A 157 6.33 -13.31 11.34
N ALA A 158 5.58 -12.49 10.58
CA ALA A 158 4.77 -12.98 9.46
C ALA A 158 5.67 -13.48 8.31
N PRO A 159 5.28 -14.53 7.58
CA PRO A 159 6.02 -15.02 6.42
C PRO A 159 6.16 -13.98 5.33
N ASP A 160 7.35 -13.92 4.72
CA ASP A 160 7.64 -12.94 3.66
C ASP A 160 7.50 -13.55 2.26
N ILE A 161 7.56 -12.71 1.23
CA ILE A 161 7.59 -13.15 -0.16
C ILE A 161 8.82 -14.06 -0.39
N GLY A 162 8.58 -15.25 -0.94
CA GLY A 162 9.58 -16.29 -1.17
C GLY A 162 9.65 -17.37 -0.08
N ASP A 163 9.02 -17.14 1.07
CA ASP A 163 8.91 -18.15 2.13
C ASP A 163 7.91 -19.26 1.74
N PRO A 164 8.10 -20.48 2.27
CA PRO A 164 7.07 -21.51 2.17
C PRO A 164 5.82 -21.10 2.97
N ALA A 165 4.64 -21.29 2.40
CA ALA A 165 3.39 -21.13 3.14
C ALA A 165 3.28 -22.23 4.23
N ILE A 166 2.60 -21.89 5.33
CA ILE A 166 2.45 -22.80 6.47
C ILE A 166 1.24 -23.72 6.23
N ALA A 167 1.45 -25.03 6.36
CA ALA A 167 0.42 -26.05 6.15
C ALA A 167 -0.58 -26.14 7.32
N SER A 168 -1.38 -25.09 7.48
CA SER A 168 -2.40 -25.00 8.52
C SER A 168 -3.63 -25.86 8.17
N ASN A 169 -4.06 -26.68 9.14
CA ASN A 169 -5.29 -27.47 9.05
C ASN A 169 -6.50 -26.65 9.52
N ASN A 170 -6.79 -25.54 8.81
CA ASN A 170 -7.96 -24.70 9.09
C ASN A 170 -9.27 -25.45 8.83
N PRO A 171 -10.34 -25.15 9.59
CA PRO A 171 -11.61 -25.84 9.42
C PRO A 171 -12.26 -25.46 8.08
N THR A 172 -12.99 -26.42 7.52
CA THR A 172 -13.74 -26.29 6.27
C THR A 172 -15.22 -26.63 6.49
N ILE A 173 -16.06 -26.37 5.48
CA ILE A 173 -17.45 -26.82 5.46
C ILE A 173 -17.54 -28.33 5.73
N ALA A 174 -16.69 -29.12 5.08
CA ALA A 174 -16.66 -30.57 5.25
C ALA A 174 -16.28 -30.99 6.68
N SER A 175 -15.22 -30.40 7.26
CA SER A 175 -14.73 -30.78 8.59
C SER A 175 -15.69 -30.40 9.72
N THR A 176 -16.59 -29.44 9.48
CA THR A 176 -17.58 -28.95 10.46
C THR A 176 -18.99 -29.52 10.25
N GLY A 177 -19.19 -30.35 9.23
CA GLY A 177 -20.52 -30.86 8.86
C GLY A 177 -21.46 -29.76 8.39
N GLY A 178 -20.95 -28.70 7.74
CA GLY A 178 -21.73 -27.57 7.25
C GLY A 178 -22.12 -26.52 8.29
N ASN A 179 -21.44 -26.50 9.44
CA ASN A 179 -21.72 -25.53 10.51
C ASN A 179 -20.98 -24.21 10.29
N PHE A 180 -21.52 -23.34 9.43
CA PHE A 180 -20.95 -22.03 9.07
C PHE A 180 -20.57 -21.13 10.26
N PRO A 181 -21.36 -21.03 11.35
CA PRO A 181 -20.98 -20.25 12.53
C PRO A 181 -19.64 -20.67 13.18
N LYS A 182 -19.15 -21.89 12.93
CA LYS A 182 -17.82 -22.34 13.38
C LYS A 182 -16.68 -21.92 12.45
N LEU A 183 -17.00 -21.44 11.25
CA LEU A 183 -16.05 -21.15 10.17
C LEU A 183 -15.86 -19.65 9.97
N THR A 184 -16.96 -18.88 10.05
CA THR A 184 -16.96 -17.46 9.72
C THR A 184 -17.95 -16.69 10.59
N THR A 185 -17.61 -15.44 10.85
CA THR A 185 -18.45 -14.43 11.47
C THR A 185 -19.21 -13.59 10.43
N ARG A 186 -18.86 -13.73 9.14
CA ARG A 186 -19.54 -13.06 8.03
C ARG A 186 -21.00 -13.48 7.92
N THR A 187 -21.87 -12.55 7.56
CA THR A 187 -23.30 -12.83 7.30
C THR A 187 -23.77 -12.06 6.06
N PRO A 188 -24.21 -12.75 4.99
CA PRO A 188 -24.23 -14.20 4.81
C PRO A 188 -22.80 -14.80 4.71
N PRO A 189 -22.60 -16.08 5.07
CA PRO A 189 -21.33 -16.73 4.84
C PRO A 189 -21.06 -16.88 3.34
N ASP A 190 -19.80 -16.69 2.92
CA ASP A 190 -19.34 -17.10 1.59
C ASP A 190 -18.89 -18.57 1.67
N ALA A 191 -19.61 -19.46 1.00
CA ALA A 191 -19.25 -20.88 0.99
C ALA A 191 -17.98 -21.16 0.20
N SER A 192 -17.72 -20.42 -0.87
CA SER A 192 -16.59 -20.64 -1.79
C SER A 192 -15.24 -20.44 -1.10
N LEU A 193 -15.18 -19.52 -0.13
CA LEU A 193 -13.98 -19.24 0.66
C LEU A 193 -13.74 -20.26 1.79
N LEU A 194 -14.67 -21.20 2.03
CA LEU A 194 -14.66 -22.10 3.20
C LEU A 194 -14.54 -23.57 2.82
N GLU A 195 -14.32 -23.87 1.54
CA GLU A 195 -14.26 -25.24 1.02
C GLU A 195 -12.93 -25.94 1.34
N TYR A 196 -11.82 -25.18 1.36
CA TYR A 196 -10.47 -25.74 1.35
C TYR A 196 -9.67 -25.36 2.59
N SER A 197 -8.82 -26.28 3.03
CA SER A 197 -7.75 -25.96 3.98
C SER A 197 -6.48 -25.55 3.26
N ILE A 198 -5.62 -24.81 3.96
CA ILE A 198 -4.29 -24.43 3.46
C ILE A 198 -3.43 -25.69 3.27
N ALA A 199 -3.43 -26.60 4.25
CA ALA A 199 -2.67 -27.85 4.18
C ALA A 199 -3.08 -28.71 2.97
N ASP A 200 -4.38 -28.91 2.72
CA ASP A 200 -4.86 -29.70 1.58
C ASP A 200 -4.54 -29.03 0.24
N SER A 201 -4.46 -27.70 0.21
CA SER A 201 -4.12 -26.93 -1.00
C SER A 201 -2.64 -27.04 -1.34
N LEU A 202 -1.78 -27.02 -0.32
CA LEU A 202 -0.36 -27.30 -0.47
C LEU A 202 -0.09 -28.75 -0.90
N GLU A 203 -0.75 -29.73 -0.27
CA GLU A 203 -0.62 -31.15 -0.64
C GLU A 203 -1.06 -31.39 -2.09
N ALA A 204 -2.19 -30.81 -2.50
CA ALA A 204 -2.71 -30.91 -3.86
C ALA A 204 -1.90 -30.09 -4.89
N LYS A 205 -0.95 -29.24 -4.46
CA LYS A 205 -0.18 -28.32 -5.31
C LYS A 205 -1.07 -27.40 -6.15
N VAL A 206 -2.19 -26.98 -5.56
CA VAL A 206 -3.14 -26.05 -6.18
C VAL A 206 -2.79 -24.65 -5.67
N PRO A 207 -2.58 -23.65 -6.55
CA PRO A 207 -2.29 -22.30 -6.10
C PRO A 207 -3.51 -21.72 -5.39
N PHE A 208 -3.28 -20.84 -4.41
CA PHE A 208 -4.38 -20.30 -3.63
C PHE A 208 -4.11 -18.89 -3.10
N VAL A 209 -5.21 -18.20 -2.80
CA VAL A 209 -5.23 -17.00 -1.98
C VAL A 209 -5.81 -17.37 -0.63
N VAL A 210 -5.16 -16.95 0.46
CA VAL A 210 -5.68 -17.10 1.82
C VAL A 210 -5.80 -15.74 2.48
N THR A 211 -6.93 -15.47 3.12
CA THR A 211 -7.15 -14.28 3.93
C THR A 211 -7.45 -14.65 5.39
N PHE A 212 -6.71 -14.03 6.30
CA PHE A 212 -6.92 -14.06 7.75
C PHE A 212 -7.60 -12.76 8.16
N SER A 213 -8.90 -12.83 8.43
CA SER A 213 -9.71 -11.63 8.72
C SER A 213 -10.94 -12.02 9.52
N THR A 214 -11.46 -11.08 10.33
CA THR A 214 -12.76 -11.24 10.98
C THR A 214 -13.76 -10.14 10.58
N PRO A 215 -14.74 -10.45 9.72
CA PRO A 215 -15.71 -9.45 9.28
C PRO A 215 -16.49 -8.80 10.42
N LYS A 216 -16.89 -9.56 11.44
CA LYS A 216 -17.75 -9.05 12.52
C LYS A 216 -17.01 -8.24 13.58
N PHE A 217 -15.74 -8.56 13.84
CA PHE A 217 -15.00 -7.98 14.97
C PHE A 217 -13.89 -7.02 14.54
N CYS A 218 -13.80 -6.70 13.25
CA CYS A 218 -12.86 -5.69 12.80
C CYS A 218 -13.21 -4.32 13.39
N SER A 219 -12.26 -3.77 14.15
CA SER A 219 -12.46 -2.56 14.94
C SER A 219 -11.77 -1.33 14.36
N SER A 220 -10.90 -1.50 13.36
CA SER A 220 -10.20 -0.40 12.70
C SER A 220 -11.01 0.17 11.54
N ARG A 221 -10.95 1.51 11.38
CA ARG A 221 -11.49 2.20 10.19
C ARG A 221 -10.82 1.76 8.89
N THR A 222 -9.59 1.29 8.98
CA THR A 222 -8.79 0.81 7.85
C THR A 222 -8.93 -0.67 7.60
N CYS A 223 -9.66 -1.42 8.43
CA CYS A 223 -9.86 -2.85 8.23
C CYS A 223 -10.36 -3.18 6.82
N GLY A 224 -11.31 -2.38 6.31
CA GLY A 224 -12.03 -2.65 5.06
C GLY A 224 -12.77 -4.00 5.08
N PRO A 225 -13.75 -4.23 4.18
CA PRO A 225 -14.33 -5.55 4.01
C PRO A 225 -13.40 -6.46 3.18
N VAL A 226 -12.22 -6.81 3.70
CA VAL A 226 -11.21 -7.60 2.97
C VAL A 226 -11.76 -8.95 2.51
N VAL A 227 -12.62 -9.59 3.32
CA VAL A 227 -13.27 -10.85 2.91
C VAL A 227 -14.14 -10.65 1.66
N ASP A 228 -14.85 -9.53 1.54
CA ASP A 228 -15.66 -9.24 0.35
C ASP A 228 -14.79 -8.92 -0.87
N VAL A 229 -13.64 -8.27 -0.66
CA VAL A 229 -12.64 -8.08 -1.74
C VAL A 229 -12.15 -9.43 -2.25
N VAL A 230 -11.85 -10.36 -1.34
CA VAL A 230 -11.38 -11.71 -1.69
C VAL A 230 -12.47 -12.52 -2.38
N GLU A 231 -13.74 -12.45 -1.94
CA GLU A 231 -14.90 -13.03 -2.62
C GLU A 231 -15.05 -12.48 -4.05
N GLU A 232 -15.00 -11.17 -4.21
CA GLU A 232 -15.11 -10.52 -5.53
C GLU A 232 -13.99 -10.99 -6.46
N VAL A 233 -12.75 -11.06 -5.98
CA VAL A 233 -11.65 -11.60 -6.79
C VAL A 233 -11.87 -13.09 -7.07
N ALA A 234 -12.30 -13.89 -6.10
CA ALA A 234 -12.59 -15.31 -6.29
C ALA A 234 -13.58 -15.54 -7.43
N SER A 235 -14.67 -14.75 -7.48
CA SER A 235 -15.69 -14.81 -8.53
C SER A 235 -15.12 -14.58 -9.94
N ARG A 236 -14.08 -13.75 -10.07
CA ARG A 236 -13.41 -13.46 -11.36
C ARG A 236 -12.50 -14.60 -11.81
N PHE A 237 -12.15 -15.52 -10.91
CA PHE A 237 -11.19 -16.60 -11.15
C PHE A 237 -11.77 -18.01 -10.93
N GLU A 238 -13.09 -18.19 -10.79
CA GLU A 238 -13.74 -19.49 -10.52
C GLU A 238 -13.29 -20.64 -11.44
N SER A 239 -13.02 -20.34 -12.71
CA SER A 239 -12.61 -21.33 -13.73
C SER A 239 -11.09 -21.56 -13.84
N SER A 240 -10.31 -20.95 -12.94
CA SER A 240 -8.85 -20.86 -13.06
C SER A 240 -8.08 -21.99 -12.37
N GLY A 241 -8.77 -22.81 -11.58
CA GLY A 241 -8.13 -23.80 -10.72
C GLY A 241 -7.29 -23.15 -9.61
N ILE A 242 -7.69 -21.95 -9.16
CA ILE A 242 -7.12 -21.25 -8.01
C ILE A 242 -8.12 -21.37 -6.86
N ARG A 243 -7.64 -21.70 -5.67
CA ARG A 243 -8.49 -21.76 -4.46
C ARG A 243 -8.46 -20.43 -3.72
N PHE A 244 -9.55 -20.09 -3.08
CA PHE A 244 -9.64 -18.94 -2.19
C PHE A 244 -10.08 -19.43 -0.82
N ILE A 245 -9.42 -18.95 0.24
CA ILE A 245 -9.56 -19.49 1.60
C ILE A 245 -9.75 -18.33 2.57
N HIS A 246 -10.82 -18.35 3.36
CA HIS A 246 -11.03 -17.48 4.51
C HIS A 246 -10.74 -18.25 5.79
N VAL A 247 -9.89 -17.67 6.65
CA VAL A 247 -9.62 -18.13 8.00
C VAL A 247 -9.99 -17.01 8.97
N GLU A 248 -10.94 -17.28 9.86
CA GLU A 248 -11.22 -16.39 11.00
C GLU A 248 -10.00 -16.24 11.88
N VAL A 249 -9.84 -15.10 12.56
CA VAL A 249 -8.63 -14.85 13.36
C VAL A 249 -8.76 -15.29 14.81
N TYR A 250 -9.98 -15.33 15.36
CA TYR A 250 -10.19 -15.57 16.78
C TYR A 250 -10.56 -17.03 17.09
N GLU A 251 -10.09 -17.51 18.24
CA GLU A 251 -10.43 -18.86 18.71
C GLU A 251 -11.94 -18.96 18.95
N GLY A 252 -12.58 -19.91 18.26
CA GLY A 252 -14.03 -20.10 18.32
C GLY A 252 -14.84 -18.86 17.92
N ASN A 253 -14.31 -18.01 17.03
CA ASN A 253 -14.96 -16.79 16.55
C ASN A 253 -15.36 -15.84 17.70
N ASP A 254 -14.51 -15.76 18.73
CA ASP A 254 -14.73 -14.96 19.92
C ASP A 254 -13.45 -14.18 20.30
N PRO A 255 -13.42 -12.85 20.12
CA PRO A 255 -12.26 -12.02 20.46
C PRO A 255 -11.80 -12.17 21.91
N ALA A 256 -12.69 -12.53 22.83
CA ALA A 256 -12.35 -12.72 24.25
C ALA A 256 -11.40 -13.92 24.49
N LYS A 257 -11.26 -14.81 23.50
CA LYS A 257 -10.37 -15.99 23.57
C LYS A 257 -9.01 -15.76 22.89
N GLY A 258 -8.81 -14.60 22.28
CA GLY A 258 -7.58 -14.27 21.55
C GLY A 258 -7.46 -14.97 20.20
N TYR A 259 -6.31 -14.78 19.55
CA TYR A 259 -6.05 -15.35 18.22
C TYR A 259 -6.01 -16.87 18.25
N ASN A 260 -6.62 -17.49 17.23
CA ASN A 260 -6.61 -18.94 17.07
C ASN A 260 -5.23 -19.48 16.69
N ARG A 261 -5.10 -20.81 16.69
CA ARG A 261 -3.82 -21.47 16.39
C ARG A 261 -3.27 -21.16 15.00
N PHE A 262 -4.11 -20.90 13.99
CA PHE A 262 -3.65 -20.70 12.61
C PHE A 262 -3.00 -19.33 12.45
N VAL A 263 -3.56 -18.30 13.07
CA VAL A 263 -2.93 -16.98 13.17
C VAL A 263 -1.57 -17.08 13.86
N GLN A 264 -1.47 -17.89 14.92
CA GLN A 264 -0.22 -18.13 15.65
C GLN A 264 0.81 -18.93 14.82
N GLU A 265 0.37 -19.96 14.09
CA GLU A 265 1.20 -20.76 13.17
C GLU A 265 1.87 -19.90 12.11
N TRP A 266 1.15 -18.88 11.62
CA TRP A 266 1.63 -17.90 10.65
C TRP A 266 2.34 -16.70 11.30
N GLY A 267 2.53 -16.68 12.62
CA GLY A 267 3.22 -15.58 13.30
C GLY A 267 2.53 -14.21 13.17
N LEU A 268 1.23 -14.17 12.85
CA LEU A 268 0.51 -12.93 12.59
C LEU A 268 0.16 -12.26 13.93
N THR A 269 0.52 -10.98 14.06
CA THR A 269 0.27 -10.18 15.26
C THR A 269 -0.81 -9.11 15.08
N THR A 270 -1.35 -9.02 13.86
CA THR A 270 -2.32 -8.02 13.40
C THR A 270 -3.31 -8.70 12.45
N GLU A 271 -4.36 -7.97 12.07
CA GLU A 271 -5.30 -8.36 11.03
C GLU A 271 -5.83 -7.12 10.29
N PRO A 272 -6.35 -7.27 9.06
CA PRO A 272 -6.36 -8.48 8.24
C PRO A 272 -5.01 -8.78 7.57
N TRP A 273 -4.81 -10.03 7.16
CA TRP A 273 -3.70 -10.45 6.30
C TRP A 273 -4.23 -11.20 5.08
N THR A 274 -3.64 -10.99 3.91
CA THR A 274 -3.93 -11.78 2.70
C THR A 274 -2.63 -12.22 2.04
N PHE A 275 -2.52 -13.51 1.73
CA PHE A 275 -1.36 -14.10 1.08
C PHE A 275 -1.75 -14.75 -0.24
N VAL A 276 -0.89 -14.60 -1.24
CA VAL A 276 -1.00 -15.27 -2.55
C VAL A 276 0.09 -16.33 -2.61
N VAL A 277 -0.29 -17.58 -2.87
CA VAL A 277 0.60 -18.75 -2.80
C VAL A 277 0.58 -19.51 -4.12
N ASP A 278 1.77 -19.74 -4.68
CA ASP A 278 1.92 -20.44 -5.96
C ASP A 278 1.81 -21.97 -5.84
N ARG A 279 1.85 -22.66 -6.99
CA ARG A 279 1.79 -24.14 -7.08
C ARG A 279 2.96 -24.86 -6.41
N THR A 280 4.06 -24.16 -6.14
CA THR A 280 5.22 -24.70 -5.43
C THR A 280 5.06 -24.58 -3.91
N GLY A 281 4.00 -23.91 -3.44
CA GLY A 281 3.74 -23.64 -2.03
C GLY A 281 4.53 -22.45 -1.51
N LYS A 282 4.98 -21.55 -2.39
CA LYS A 282 5.70 -20.34 -2.02
C LYS A 282 4.78 -19.13 -2.01
N ILE A 283 4.97 -18.27 -1.01
CA ILE A 283 4.29 -16.97 -0.95
C ILE A 283 4.88 -16.08 -2.03
N VAL A 284 4.05 -15.59 -2.93
CA VAL A 284 4.44 -14.76 -4.07
C VAL A 284 3.96 -13.31 -3.95
N GLU A 285 3.01 -13.07 -3.03
CA GLU A 285 2.56 -11.74 -2.65
C GLU A 285 1.95 -11.79 -1.24
N ARG A 286 2.07 -10.70 -0.47
CA ARG A 286 1.45 -10.57 0.86
C ARG A 286 0.92 -9.16 1.10
N TYR A 287 -0.20 -9.07 1.80
CA TYR A 287 -0.86 -7.83 2.17
C TYR A 287 -1.21 -7.87 3.65
N GLU A 288 -0.65 -6.94 4.41
CA GLU A 288 -1.22 -6.56 5.71
C GLU A 288 -2.23 -5.44 5.51
N GLY A 289 -3.31 -5.48 6.28
CA GLY A 289 -4.33 -4.46 6.25
C GLY A 289 -5.22 -4.57 5.02
N PRO A 290 -5.91 -3.47 4.66
CA PRO A 290 -6.84 -3.50 3.55
C PRO A 290 -6.08 -3.69 2.23
N VAL A 291 -6.64 -4.54 1.38
CA VAL A 291 -6.20 -4.76 0.00
C VAL A 291 -7.38 -4.44 -0.91
N SER A 292 -7.11 -3.82 -2.05
CA SER A 292 -8.14 -3.55 -3.04
C SER A 292 -8.37 -4.73 -3.98
N VAL A 293 -9.54 -4.74 -4.63
CA VAL A 293 -9.85 -5.70 -5.70
C VAL A 293 -8.79 -5.63 -6.80
N ASN A 294 -8.36 -4.42 -7.17
CA ASN A 294 -7.37 -4.21 -8.23
C ASN A 294 -6.01 -4.83 -7.87
N GLU A 295 -5.49 -4.54 -6.67
CA GLU A 295 -4.21 -5.08 -6.21
C GLU A 295 -4.23 -6.60 -6.15
N LEU A 296 -5.27 -7.18 -5.54
CA LEU A 296 -5.36 -8.62 -5.38
C LEU A 296 -5.60 -9.32 -6.72
N GLU A 297 -6.47 -8.79 -7.59
CA GLU A 297 -6.68 -9.34 -8.93
C GLU A 297 -5.39 -9.31 -9.75
N GLN A 298 -4.66 -8.19 -9.72
CA GLN A 298 -3.39 -8.07 -10.43
C GLN A 298 -2.38 -9.10 -9.94
N ALA A 299 -2.23 -9.25 -8.61
CA ALA A 299 -1.33 -10.26 -8.04
C ALA A 299 -1.73 -11.69 -8.44
N VAL A 300 -3.02 -12.04 -8.38
CA VAL A 300 -3.49 -13.36 -8.83
C VAL A 300 -3.18 -13.58 -10.32
N ARG A 301 -3.47 -12.59 -11.16
CA ARG A 301 -3.26 -12.66 -12.61
C ARG A 301 -1.78 -12.75 -13.00
N GLU A 302 -0.91 -12.04 -12.30
CA GLU A 302 0.53 -12.00 -12.64
C GLU A 302 1.31 -13.15 -12.01
N LYS A 303 0.92 -13.60 -10.82
CA LYS A 303 1.71 -14.54 -10.01
C LYS A 303 1.20 -15.97 -10.06
N LEU A 304 -0.11 -16.18 -10.28
CA LEU A 304 -0.72 -17.52 -10.26
C LEU A 304 -1.16 -18.01 -11.65
N HIS A 305 -1.23 -17.11 -12.63
CA HIS A 305 -1.68 -17.37 -14.00
C HIS A 305 -0.54 -17.41 -15.04
N GLY A 306 0.64 -17.87 -14.61
CA GLY A 306 1.81 -18.13 -15.46
C GLY A 306 1.96 -19.58 -15.90
#